data_AF-V6S0C4-F1
#
_entry.id   AF-V6S0C4-F1
#
_cell.length_a   1.000
_cell.length_b   1.000
_cell.length_c   1.000
_cell.angle_alpha   90.00
_cell.angle_beta   90.00
_cell.angle_gamma   90.00
#
_symmetry.space_group_name_H-M   'P 1'
#
loop_
_entity.id
_entity.type
_entity.pdbx_description
1 polymer ?
#
loop_
_entity_poly.entity_id
_entity_poly.type
_entity_poly.pdbx_seq_one_letter_code
_entity_poly.pdbx_strand_id
1 'polypeptide(L)'
;MFTSTELFLLKKLLHKIKYSDLDICEINEFANSPITNQILEKLIAPKEIEKEQINHRQNAKKFFFEFNNHVGNAIKNRLIQMDDSVFPVIEKWNRNEVEEFALDILGPIDYEKSELDKLIDFLIEISKKKTSR
;
A
#
# COMPACT_ATOMS: atom_id res chain seq x y z
N MET A 1 13.20 -9.80 -19.75
CA MET A 1 12.32 -8.61 -19.85
C MET A 1 10.92 -9.11 -20.23
N PHE A 2 9.87 -8.87 -19.43
CA PHE A 2 8.54 -9.41 -19.71
C PHE A 2 7.81 -8.67 -20.84
N THR A 3 7.27 -9.43 -21.78
CA THR A 3 6.42 -9.09 -22.92
C THR A 3 4.96 -8.80 -22.49
N SER A 4 4.17 -8.24 -23.41
CA SER A 4 2.74 -7.97 -23.19
C SER A 4 1.95 -9.24 -22.84
N THR A 5 2.30 -10.37 -23.42
CA THR A 5 1.68 -11.68 -23.16
C THR A 5 2.02 -12.17 -21.76
N GLU A 6 3.27 -12.05 -21.33
CA GLU A 6 3.69 -12.44 -19.98
C GLU A 6 3.01 -11.60 -18.90
N LEU A 7 2.84 -10.29 -19.11
CA LEU A 7 2.06 -9.42 -18.22
C LEU A 7 0.59 -9.81 -18.14
N PHE A 8 -0.03 -10.18 -19.26
CA PHE A 8 -1.42 -10.64 -19.29
C PHE A 8 -1.61 -11.95 -18.53
N LEU A 9 -0.69 -12.90 -18.72
CA LEU A 9 -0.69 -14.18 -18.01
C LEU A 9 -0.45 -13.97 -16.51
N LEU A 10 0.47 -13.08 -16.14
CA LEU A 10 0.73 -12.71 -14.76
C LEU A 10 -0.53 -12.10 -14.10
N LYS A 11 -1.21 -11.18 -14.78
CA LYS A 11 -2.48 -10.60 -14.30
C LYS A 11 -3.57 -11.65 -14.11
N LYS A 12 -3.63 -12.67 -14.98
CA LYS A 12 -4.55 -13.81 -14.83
C LYS A 12 -4.18 -14.70 -13.65
N LEU A 13 -2.89 -14.98 -13.45
CA LEU A 13 -2.40 -15.79 -12.33
C LEU A 13 -2.65 -15.11 -10.99
N LEU A 14 -2.30 -13.82 -10.86
CA LEU A 14 -2.52 -13.04 -9.64
C LEU A 14 -4.00 -12.91 -9.28
N HIS A 15 -4.91 -12.92 -10.26
CA HIS A 15 -6.36 -12.94 -10.01
C HIS A 15 -6.89 -14.30 -9.50
N LYS A 16 -6.12 -15.38 -9.66
CA LYS A 16 -6.50 -16.72 -9.20
C LYS A 16 -6.03 -17.01 -7.78
N ILE A 17 -5.11 -16.21 -7.25
CA ILE A 17 -4.64 -16.32 -5.89
C ILE A 17 -5.73 -15.81 -4.95
N LYS A 18 -6.15 -16.65 -4.00
CA LYS A 18 -6.95 -16.22 -2.87
C LYS A 18 -6.01 -15.66 -1.81
N TYR A 19 -5.93 -14.33 -1.74
CA TYR A 19 -5.05 -13.65 -0.77
C TYR A 19 -5.41 -13.92 0.69
N SER A 20 -6.58 -14.52 0.96
CA SER A 20 -6.96 -15.04 2.28
C SER A 20 -6.14 -16.25 2.74
N ASP A 21 -5.54 -16.96 1.78
CA ASP A 21 -4.86 -18.24 2.02
C ASP A 21 -3.34 -18.05 2.16
N LEU A 22 -2.86 -16.80 1.98
CA LEU A 22 -1.47 -16.42 2.17
C LEU A 22 -1.25 -15.89 3.58
N ASP A 23 -0.18 -16.31 4.23
CA ASP A 23 0.22 -15.73 5.50
C ASP A 23 0.94 -14.37 5.32
N ILE A 24 1.05 -13.60 6.40
CA ILE A 24 1.65 -12.25 6.37
C ILE A 24 3.14 -12.28 6.01
N CYS A 25 3.88 -13.32 6.40
CA CYS A 25 5.26 -13.53 6.00
C CYS A 25 5.38 -13.79 4.50
N GLU A 26 4.54 -14.64 3.92
CA GLU A 26 4.52 -14.91 2.47
C GLU A 26 4.19 -13.65 1.67
N ILE A 27 3.24 -12.84 2.16
CA ILE A 27 2.90 -11.53 1.55
C ILE A 27 4.08 -10.58 1.65
N ASN A 28 4.78 -10.53 2.79
CA ASN A 28 5.95 -9.67 2.98
C ASN A 28 7.13 -10.11 2.11
N GLU A 29 7.38 -11.41 1.96
CA GLU A 29 8.41 -11.94 1.06
C GLU A 29 8.09 -11.58 -0.40
N PHE A 30 6.83 -11.71 -0.80
CA PHE A 30 6.39 -11.30 -2.12
C PHE A 30 6.56 -9.79 -2.31
N ALA A 31 6.06 -8.96 -1.39
CA ALA A 31 6.11 -7.50 -1.50
C ALA A 31 7.54 -6.94 -1.56
N ASN A 32 8.48 -7.57 -0.84
CA ASN A 32 9.88 -7.16 -0.80
C ASN A 32 10.75 -7.85 -1.87
N SER A 33 10.18 -8.74 -2.69
CA SER A 33 10.93 -9.42 -3.74
C SER A 33 11.33 -8.43 -4.85
N PRO A 34 12.58 -8.50 -5.36
CA PRO A 34 13.01 -7.69 -6.51
C PRO A 34 12.11 -7.85 -7.74
N ILE A 35 11.43 -8.99 -7.88
CA ILE A 35 10.50 -9.23 -8.98
C ILE A 35 9.24 -8.36 -8.88
N THR A 36 8.81 -8.03 -7.66
CA THR A 36 7.58 -7.26 -7.41
C THR A 36 7.75 -5.80 -7.82
N ASN A 37 8.91 -5.22 -7.55
CA ASN A 37 9.25 -3.87 -8.03
C ASN A 37 9.27 -3.83 -9.57
N GLN A 38 9.86 -4.85 -10.23
CA GLN A 38 9.85 -4.94 -11.69
C GLN A 38 8.44 -5.13 -12.28
N ILE A 39 7.55 -5.83 -11.56
CA ILE A 39 6.14 -6.00 -11.94
C ILE A 39 5.39 -4.66 -11.80
N LEU A 40 5.57 -3.96 -10.67
CA LEU A 40 4.92 -2.68 -10.39
C LEU A 40 5.33 -1.58 -11.39
N GLU A 41 6.63 -1.43 -11.66
CA GLU A 41 7.13 -0.46 -12.65
C GLU A 41 6.49 -0.66 -14.03
N LYS A 42 6.24 -1.92 -14.43
CA LYS A 42 5.64 -2.27 -15.73
C LYS A 42 4.11 -2.20 -15.73
N LEU A 43 3.46 -2.29 -14.57
CA LEU A 43 2.03 -2.04 -14.42
C LEU A 43 1.71 -0.54 -14.41
N ILE A 44 2.60 0.28 -13.83
CA ILE A 44 2.48 1.74 -13.76
C ILE A 44 2.95 2.40 -15.07
N ALA A 45 3.87 1.77 -15.81
CA ALA A 45 4.31 2.26 -17.11
C ALA A 45 3.09 2.54 -18.02
N PRO A 46 2.92 3.77 -18.52
CA PRO A 46 1.77 4.15 -19.32
C PRO A 46 1.84 3.40 -20.64
N LYS A 47 1.15 2.27 -20.73
CA LYS A 47 0.93 1.60 -22.00
C LYS A 47 -0.04 2.45 -22.80
N GLU A 48 0.48 3.12 -23.82
CA GLU A 48 -0.23 3.62 -25.00
C GLU A 48 -0.99 2.52 -25.79
N ILE A 49 -1.34 1.40 -25.16
CA ILE A 49 -1.94 0.20 -25.79
C ILE A 49 -3.45 0.10 -25.55
N GLU A 50 -4.09 1.05 -24.86
CA GLU A 50 -5.54 1.04 -24.67
C GLU A 50 -6.26 2.03 -25.60
N LYS A 51 -6.12 1.81 -26.92
CA LYS A 51 -7.09 2.34 -27.91
C LYS A 51 -8.17 1.33 -28.33
N GLU A 52 -8.13 0.08 -27.86
CA GLU A 52 -9.08 -0.95 -28.33
C GLU A 52 -9.91 -1.67 -27.26
N GLN A 53 -9.91 -1.26 -25.98
CA GLN A 53 -10.77 -1.89 -24.95
C GLN A 53 -11.54 -0.88 -24.07
N ILE A 54 -12.13 0.13 -24.71
CA ILE A 54 -12.86 1.24 -24.07
C ILE A 54 -14.09 0.80 -23.24
N ASN A 55 -14.54 -0.47 -23.26
CA ASN A 55 -15.78 -0.87 -22.60
C ASN A 55 -15.67 -1.60 -21.24
N HIS A 56 -14.48 -1.72 -20.63
CA HIS A 56 -14.36 -2.29 -19.27
C HIS A 56 -13.83 -1.31 -18.19
N ARG A 57 -13.59 -0.04 -18.54
CA ARG A 57 -13.06 0.97 -17.61
C ARG A 57 -14.10 1.62 -16.68
N GLN A 58 -15.34 1.15 -16.63
CA GLN A 58 -16.36 1.76 -15.75
C GLN A 58 -16.39 1.22 -14.32
N ASN A 59 -15.61 0.19 -13.97
CA ASN A 59 -15.68 -0.43 -12.63
C ASN A 59 -14.33 -0.71 -11.95
N ALA A 60 -13.24 -0.05 -12.38
CA ALA A 60 -12.08 0.05 -11.51
C ALA A 60 -12.45 1.04 -10.40
N LYS A 61 -13.04 0.54 -9.29
CA LYS A 61 -13.19 1.33 -8.05
C LYS A 61 -11.84 2.00 -7.82
N LYS A 62 -11.80 3.34 -7.89
CA LYS A 62 -10.61 4.10 -7.52
C LYS A 62 -10.18 3.57 -6.15
N PHE A 63 -8.94 3.10 -6.07
CA PHE A 63 -8.37 2.65 -4.81
C PHE A 63 -8.26 3.88 -3.92
N PHE A 64 -9.20 4.00 -2.98
CA PHE A 64 -9.35 5.17 -2.14
C PHE A 64 -9.11 4.77 -0.69
N PHE A 65 -8.23 5.50 -0.01
CA PHE A 65 -7.94 5.29 1.39
C PHE A 65 -9.00 5.96 2.26
N GLU A 66 -9.53 5.19 3.19
CA GLU A 66 -10.28 5.67 4.33
C GLU A 66 -9.74 4.94 5.56
N PHE A 67 -9.55 5.66 6.65
CA PHE A 67 -8.91 5.16 7.86
C PHE A 67 -9.61 3.92 8.44
N ASN A 68 -10.93 3.79 8.23
CA ASN A 68 -11.74 2.69 8.74
C ASN A 68 -12.11 1.64 7.69
N ASN A 69 -11.73 1.83 6.42
CA ASN A 69 -12.00 0.83 5.40
C ASN A 69 -10.97 -0.32 5.44
N HIS A 70 -11.12 -1.29 4.54
CA HIS A 70 -10.23 -2.45 4.46
C HIS A 70 -8.75 -2.05 4.26
N VAL A 71 -8.48 -1.03 3.44
CA VAL A 71 -7.12 -0.52 3.19
C VAL A 71 -6.56 0.12 4.47
N GLY A 72 -7.34 0.98 5.13
CA GLY A 72 -6.95 1.59 6.40
C GLY A 72 -6.67 0.57 7.50
N ASN A 73 -7.51 -0.46 7.62
CA ASN A 73 -7.29 -1.53 8.60
C ASN A 73 -6.02 -2.35 8.30
N ALA A 74 -5.73 -2.64 7.04
CA ALA A 74 -4.50 -3.33 6.65
C ALA A 74 -3.24 -2.50 7.01
N ILE A 75 -3.26 -1.20 6.73
CA ILE A 75 -2.16 -0.28 7.08
C ILE A 75 -1.98 -0.22 8.60
N LYS A 76 -3.05 -0.03 9.37
CA LYS A 76 -2.99 0.01 10.84
C LYS A 76 -2.41 -1.28 11.43
N ASN A 77 -2.84 -2.43 10.92
CA ASN A 77 -2.33 -3.73 11.38
C ASN A 77 -0.84 -3.88 11.10
N ARG A 78 -0.38 -3.48 9.91
CA ARG A 78 1.04 -3.46 9.55
C ARG A 78 1.84 -2.57 10.51
N LEU A 79 1.35 -1.37 10.80
CA LEU A 79 2.00 -0.45 11.74
C LEU A 79 2.05 -1.02 13.16
N ILE A 80 0.97 -1.64 13.65
CA ILE A 80 0.96 -2.27 14.99
C ILE A 80 1.99 -3.39 15.12
N GLN A 81 2.24 -4.12 14.02
CA GLN A 81 3.18 -5.23 13.93
C GLN A 81 4.62 -4.80 13.61
N MET A 82 4.87 -3.54 13.26
CA MET A 82 6.23 -3.05 13.06
C MET A 82 7.06 -3.15 14.35
N ASP A 83 8.36 -3.34 14.17
CA ASP A 83 9.34 -3.42 15.25
C ASP A 83 9.30 -2.15 16.11
N ASP A 84 9.32 -2.35 17.44
CA ASP A 84 9.20 -1.28 18.42
C ASP A 84 10.35 -0.26 18.30
N SER A 85 11.51 -0.65 17.76
CA SER A 85 12.69 0.20 17.54
C SER A 85 12.47 1.38 16.59
N VAL A 86 11.43 1.35 15.74
CA VAL A 86 11.13 2.43 14.80
C VAL A 86 10.39 3.59 15.49
N PHE A 87 9.57 3.29 16.49
CA PHE A 87 8.68 4.26 17.12
C PHE A 87 9.37 5.36 17.96
N PRO A 88 10.52 5.14 18.62
CA PRO A 88 11.28 6.19 19.28
C PRO A 88 11.80 7.28 18.34
N VAL A 89 11.93 6.97 17.03
CA VAL A 89 12.29 7.96 16.00
C VAL A 89 11.05 8.77 15.63
N ILE A 90 9.94 8.09 15.37
CA ILE A 90 8.65 8.71 15.01
C ILE A 90 8.13 9.62 16.13
N GLU A 91 8.34 9.27 17.40
CA GLU A 91 7.90 10.09 18.54
C GLU A 91 8.59 11.47 18.58
N LYS A 92 9.82 11.56 18.07
CA LYS A 92 10.60 12.81 18.04
C LYS A 92 10.22 13.71 16.87
N TRP A 93 9.48 13.18 15.89
CA TRP A 93 9.08 13.92 14.71
C TRP A 93 7.99 14.93 15.02
N ASN A 94 8.08 16.06 14.33
CA ASN A 94 6.99 17.02 14.29
C ASN A 94 5.87 16.53 13.35
N ARG A 95 4.71 17.18 13.39
CA ARG A 95 3.54 16.74 12.61
C ARG A 95 3.82 16.69 11.09
N ASN A 96 4.65 17.58 10.55
CA ASN A 96 4.96 17.60 9.12
C ASN A 96 5.83 16.40 8.73
N GLU A 97 6.81 16.04 9.57
CA GLU A 97 7.64 14.84 9.35
C GLU A 97 6.80 13.55 9.44
N VAL A 98 5.83 13.50 10.35
CA VAL A 98 4.87 12.37 10.43
C VAL A 98 3.92 12.36 9.21
N GLU A 99 3.53 13.53 8.71
CA GLU A 99 2.73 13.65 7.49
C GLU A 99 3.49 13.12 6.27
N GLU A 100 4.75 13.50 6.09
CA GLU A 100 5.59 12.96 5.00
C GLU A 100 5.69 11.43 5.08
N PHE A 101 5.92 10.89 6.28
CA PHE A 101 5.92 9.44 6.48
C PHE A 101 4.56 8.78 6.18
N ALA A 102 3.45 9.42 6.54
CA ALA A 102 2.11 8.94 6.23
C ALA A 102 1.86 8.93 4.71
N LEU A 103 2.35 9.93 3.99
CA LEU A 103 2.28 10.00 2.53
C LEU A 103 3.11 8.87 1.88
N ASP A 104 4.30 8.59 2.42
CA ASP A 104 5.13 7.47 1.95
C ASP A 104 4.43 6.11 2.17
N ILE A 105 3.72 5.94 3.29
CA ILE A 105 2.92 4.74 3.56
C ILE A 105 1.77 4.58 2.56
N LEU A 106 1.06 5.68 2.24
CA LEU A 106 -0.07 5.67 1.31
C LEU A 106 0.37 5.51 -0.14
N GLY A 107 1.54 6.03 -0.51
CA GLY A 107 2.06 5.99 -1.86
C GLY A 107 1.06 6.60 -2.87
N PRO A 108 0.73 5.91 -3.99
CA PRO A 108 -0.14 6.43 -5.04
C PRO A 108 -1.65 6.24 -4.79
N ILE A 109 -2.07 5.97 -3.54
CA ILE A 109 -3.49 5.76 -3.21
C ILE A 109 -4.18 7.12 -3.08
N ASP A 110 -5.38 7.27 -3.66
CA ASP A 110 -6.18 8.49 -3.51
C ASP A 110 -6.72 8.61 -2.07
N TYR A 111 -6.76 9.81 -1.50
CA TYR A 111 -7.30 10.04 -0.16
C TYR A 111 -7.91 11.45 -0.02
N GLU A 112 -8.79 11.60 0.96
CA GLU A 112 -9.21 12.89 1.48
C GLU A 112 -8.24 13.37 2.57
N LYS A 113 -8.01 14.68 2.68
CA LYS A 113 -7.13 15.25 3.72
C LYS A 113 -7.59 14.88 5.13
N SER A 114 -8.90 14.80 5.35
CA SER A 114 -9.52 14.35 6.62
C SER A 114 -9.15 12.90 6.98
N GLU A 115 -9.00 12.02 5.99
CA GLU A 115 -8.59 10.63 6.19
C GLU A 115 -7.09 10.54 6.45
N LEU A 116 -6.27 11.32 5.73
CA LEU A 116 -4.83 11.44 5.99
C LEU A 116 -4.57 11.94 7.42
N ASP A 117 -5.32 12.95 7.89
CA ASP A 117 -5.15 13.50 9.24
C ASP A 117 -5.41 12.43 10.32
N LYS A 118 -6.38 11.52 10.12
CA LYS A 118 -6.61 10.39 11.02
C LYS A 118 -5.43 9.42 11.06
N LEU A 119 -4.78 9.18 9.93
CA LEU A 119 -3.59 8.33 9.86
C LEU A 119 -2.40 8.98 10.60
N ILE A 120 -2.21 10.29 10.44
CA ILE A 120 -1.19 11.07 11.15
C ILE A 120 -1.41 10.99 12.66
N ASP A 121 -2.64 11.25 13.12
CA ASP A 121 -2.97 11.19 14.54
C ASP A 121 -2.74 9.79 15.11
N PHE A 122 -3.11 8.74 14.37
CA PHE A 122 -2.83 7.36 14.74
C PHE A 122 -1.33 7.06 14.87
N LEU A 123 -0.50 7.53 13.94
CA LEU A 123 0.96 7.36 13.97
C LEU A 123 1.59 8.04 15.20
N ILE A 124 1.08 9.22 15.58
CA ILE A 124 1.51 9.94 16.79
C ILE A 124 1.08 9.19 18.05
N GLU A 125 -0.13 8.66 18.10
CA GLU A 125 -0.62 7.90 19.25
C GLU A 125 0.12 6.59 19.44
N ILE A 126 0.32 5.83 18.37
CA ILE A 126 0.96 4.52 18.44
C ILE A 126 2.45 4.65 18.79
N SER A 127 3.14 5.69 18.32
CA SER A 127 4.55 5.93 18.65
C SER A 127 4.76 6.17 20.13
N LYS A 128 3.92 7.01 20.76
CA LYS A 128 3.92 7.22 22.21
C LYS A 128 3.65 5.92 22.98
N LYS A 129 2.64 5.15 22.54
CA LYS A 129 2.26 3.88 23.19
C LYS A 129 3.36 2.82 23.14
N LYS A 130 4.09 2.75 22.03
CA LYS A 130 5.17 1.79 21.79
C LYS A 130 6.48 2.20 22.49
N THR A 131 6.71 3.49 22.67
CA THR A 131 7.92 4.01 23.35
C THR A 131 7.77 4.10 24.88
N SER A 132 6.53 4.18 25.38
CA SER A 132 6.24 4.21 26.83
C SER A 132 6.20 2.83 27.51
N ARG A 133 6.56 1.75 26.79
CA ARG A 133 6.61 0.37 27.31
C ARG A 133 8.01 0.01 27.76
#